data_AF-A0A3B0AL64-F1
#
_entry.id   AF-A0A3B0AL64-F1
#
_cell.length_a   1.000
_cell.length_b   1.000
_cell.length_c   1.000
_cell.angle_alpha   90.00
_cell.angle_beta   90.00
_cell.angle_gamma   90.00
#
_symmetry.space_group_name_H-M   'P 1'
#
loop_
_entity.id
_entity.type
_entity.pdbx_description
1 polymer ?
#
loop_
_entity_poly.entity_id
_entity_poly.type
_entity_poly.pdbx_seq_one_letter_code
_entity_poly.pdbx_strand_id
1 'polypeptide(L)'
;MNTHIKPKPRKSVYPTASDIAKTAETMIPFYRKITCDAIYGRRWAAAVKSANLGAMLRLFRQAVPLRNPALATNGIGYFLDVLFPAPLYVYTNGTSLRPGTTQFRFSAKAHRLIAAAILPLYRAIVGSKPFASALAEAIRRSDQSIVERLVRSRVSSRYLYSITLTEAGFAMGFRIPGVRFTYYNEFFREYTG
;
A
#
# COMPACT_ATOMS: atom_id res chain seq x y z
N MET A 1 34.63 33.57 2.68
CA MET A 1 34.72 32.11 2.47
C MET A 1 33.54 31.46 3.16
N ASN A 2 32.46 31.16 2.44
CA ASN A 2 31.31 30.42 2.98
C ASN A 2 31.60 28.92 2.80
N THR A 3 31.84 28.23 3.92
CA THR A 3 31.97 26.78 3.96
C THR A 3 30.59 26.15 3.70
N HIS A 4 30.37 25.68 2.47
CA HIS A 4 29.29 24.76 2.17
C HIS A 4 29.53 23.44 2.90
N ILE A 5 28.98 23.32 4.11
CA ILE A 5 28.85 22.04 4.80
C ILE A 5 27.89 21.20 3.96
N LYS A 6 28.43 20.26 3.17
CA LYS A 6 27.62 19.22 2.53
C LYS A 6 26.89 18.46 3.64
N PRO A 7 25.55 18.37 3.63
CA PRO A 7 24.85 17.58 4.63
C PRO A 7 25.34 16.14 4.56
N LYS A 8 25.73 15.57 5.71
CA LYS A 8 26.10 14.15 5.81
C LYS A 8 24.95 13.31 5.25
N PRO A 9 25.21 12.29 4.41
CA PRO A 9 24.15 11.42 3.91
C PRO A 9 23.43 10.78 5.10
N ARG A 10 22.15 11.13 5.29
CA ARG A 10 21.31 10.49 6.30
C ARG A 10 21.23 9.00 5.96
N LYS A 11 21.49 8.12 6.94
CA LYS A 11 21.37 6.66 6.76
C LYS A 11 19.96 6.36 6.25
N SER A 12 19.85 5.66 5.13
CA SER A 12 18.56 5.19 4.60
C SER A 12 17.84 4.35 5.64
N VAL A 13 16.58 4.69 5.92
CA VAL A 13 15.72 3.98 6.87
C VAL A 13 14.84 3.02 6.10
N TYR A 14 14.90 1.74 6.48
CA TYR A 14 14.11 0.67 5.88
C TYR A 14 13.19 0.03 6.92
N PRO A 15 12.01 -0.47 6.52
CA PRO A 15 11.12 -1.17 7.43
C PRO A 15 11.73 -2.50 7.86
N THR A 16 11.52 -2.86 9.12
CA THR A 16 11.78 -4.22 9.62
C THR A 16 10.65 -5.16 9.22
N ALA A 17 10.85 -6.46 9.40
CA ALA A 17 9.79 -7.45 9.22
C ALA A 17 8.53 -7.15 10.05
N SER A 18 8.72 -6.65 11.28
CA SER A 18 7.62 -6.29 12.18
C SER A 18 6.84 -5.08 11.66
N ASP A 19 7.53 -4.12 11.04
CA ASP A 19 6.88 -2.92 10.51
C ASP A 19 5.98 -3.27 9.31
N ILE A 20 6.51 -4.05 8.37
CA ILE A 20 5.74 -4.54 7.22
C ILE A 20 4.55 -5.39 7.70
N ALA A 21 4.76 -6.28 8.69
CA ALA A 21 3.69 -7.09 9.26
C ALA A 21 2.62 -6.25 9.95
N LYS A 22 2.99 -5.23 10.70
CA LYS A 22 2.01 -4.35 11.37
C LYS A 22 1.17 -3.56 10.37
N THR A 23 1.79 -3.06 9.30
CA THR A 23 1.07 -2.39 8.22
C THR A 23 0.14 -3.35 7.49
N ALA A 24 0.60 -4.56 7.17
CA ALA A 24 -0.25 -5.58 6.54
C ALA A 24 -1.43 -5.99 7.45
N GLU A 25 -1.18 -6.24 8.74
CA GLU A 25 -2.19 -6.58 9.74
C GLU A 25 -3.30 -5.53 9.79
N THR A 26 -2.91 -4.25 9.85
CA THR A 26 -3.85 -3.12 9.85
C THR A 26 -4.78 -3.12 8.64
N MET A 27 -4.26 -3.52 7.48
CA MET A 27 -4.99 -3.46 6.21
C MET A 27 -5.84 -4.71 5.92
N ILE A 28 -5.54 -5.86 6.54
CA ILE A 28 -6.26 -7.12 6.28
C ILE A 28 -7.79 -6.99 6.50
N PRO A 29 -8.29 -6.46 7.64
CA PRO A 29 -9.74 -6.35 7.86
C PRO A 29 -10.41 -5.43 6.84
N PHE A 30 -9.72 -4.35 6.46
CA PHE A 30 -10.19 -3.42 5.44
C PHE A 30 -10.31 -4.09 4.07
N TYR A 31 -9.25 -4.76 3.59
CA TYR A 31 -9.29 -5.49 2.33
C TYR A 31 -10.29 -6.65 2.35
N ARG A 32 -10.46 -7.33 3.49
CA ARG A 32 -11.52 -8.33 3.66
C ARG A 32 -12.91 -7.71 3.50
N LYS A 33 -13.17 -6.54 4.07
CA LYS A 33 -14.47 -5.87 3.93
C LYS A 33 -14.73 -5.43 2.48
N ILE A 34 -13.72 -4.88 1.79
CA ILE A 34 -13.78 -4.54 0.35
C ILE A 34 -14.10 -5.77 -0.51
N THR A 35 -13.57 -6.95 -0.16
CA THR A 35 -13.75 -8.19 -0.93
C THR A 35 -15.09 -8.86 -0.68
N CYS A 36 -15.56 -8.89 0.58
CA CYS A 36 -16.76 -9.60 0.98
C CYS A 36 -18.04 -8.76 0.85
N ASP A 37 -17.97 -7.42 0.96
CA ASP A 37 -19.13 -6.54 0.92
C ASP A 37 -19.07 -5.59 -0.28
N ALA A 38 -19.87 -5.92 -1.31
CA ALA A 38 -19.93 -5.14 -2.54
C ALA A 38 -20.51 -3.72 -2.33
N ILE A 39 -21.42 -3.54 -1.37
CA ILE A 39 -22.00 -2.23 -1.06
C ILE A 39 -20.95 -1.35 -0.39
N TYR A 40 -20.22 -1.90 0.59
CA TYR A 40 -19.10 -1.23 1.23
C TYR A 40 -18.03 -0.81 0.21
N GLY A 41 -17.62 -1.72 -0.68
CA GLY A 41 -16.64 -1.43 -1.73
C GLY A 41 -17.08 -0.31 -2.68
N ARG A 42 -18.37 -0.26 -3.05
CA ARG A 42 -18.92 0.83 -3.87
C ARG A 42 -18.91 2.17 -3.12
N ARG A 43 -19.30 2.17 -1.85
CA ARG A 43 -19.28 3.38 -0.99
C ARG A 43 -17.85 3.90 -0.79
N TRP A 44 -16.89 3.01 -0.56
CA TRP A 44 -15.48 3.36 -0.45
C TRP A 44 -14.98 4.02 -1.75
N ALA A 45 -15.18 3.37 -2.89
CA ALA A 45 -14.74 3.90 -4.17
C ALA A 45 -15.40 5.25 -4.51
N ALA A 46 -16.67 5.44 -4.16
CA ALA A 46 -17.36 6.73 -4.31
C ALA A 46 -16.70 7.81 -3.45
N ALA A 47 -16.40 7.52 -2.18
CA ALA A 47 -15.73 8.44 -1.28
C ALA A 47 -14.31 8.80 -1.75
N VAL A 48 -13.56 7.83 -2.27
CA VAL A 48 -12.25 8.08 -2.91
C VAL A 48 -12.41 9.00 -4.11
N LYS A 49 -13.32 8.70 -5.05
CA LYS A 49 -13.56 9.52 -6.25
C LYS A 49 -13.96 10.95 -5.93
N SER A 50 -14.72 11.18 -4.87
CA SER A 50 -15.13 12.53 -4.46
C SER A 50 -14.12 13.20 -3.53
N ALA A 51 -12.94 12.61 -3.32
CA ALA A 51 -11.94 13.04 -2.34
C ALA A 51 -12.54 13.31 -0.94
N ASN A 52 -13.57 12.56 -0.55
CA ASN A 52 -14.30 12.78 0.70
C ASN A 52 -13.63 12.00 1.84
N LEU A 53 -12.63 12.64 2.44
CA LEU A 53 -11.84 12.05 3.53
C LEU A 53 -12.71 11.68 4.75
N GLY A 54 -13.70 12.50 5.10
CA GLY A 54 -14.62 12.20 6.21
C GLY A 54 -15.42 10.92 6.00
N ALA A 55 -15.93 10.70 4.78
CA ALA A 55 -16.61 9.45 4.43
C ALA A 55 -15.66 8.25 4.41
N MET A 56 -14.44 8.41 3.90
CA MET A 56 -13.41 7.36 3.95
C MET A 56 -13.06 6.98 5.39
N LEU A 57 -12.81 7.95 6.27
CA LEU A 57 -12.53 7.70 7.69
C LEU A 57 -13.66 6.94 8.38
N ARG A 58 -14.92 7.34 8.15
CA ARG A 58 -16.09 6.64 8.70
C ARG A 58 -16.17 5.19 8.21
N LEU A 59 -15.99 4.96 6.90
CA LEU A 59 -16.02 3.61 6.32
C LEU A 59 -14.85 2.77 6.80
N PHE A 60 -13.64 3.33 6.89
CA PHE A 60 -12.46 2.61 7.35
C PHE A 60 -12.64 2.09 8.77
N ARG A 61 -13.18 2.93 9.68
CA ARG A 61 -13.48 2.56 11.07
C ARG A 61 -14.49 1.42 11.21
N GLN A 62 -15.36 1.19 10.21
CA GLN A 62 -16.26 0.03 10.20
C GLN A 62 -15.56 -1.30 9.90
N ALA A 63 -14.31 -1.27 9.44
CA ALA A 63 -13.50 -2.44 9.16
C ALA A 63 -12.35 -2.59 10.14
N VAL A 64 -11.74 -1.47 10.53
CA VAL A 64 -10.52 -1.41 11.32
C VAL A 64 -10.74 -0.44 12.49
N PRO A 65 -10.81 -0.91 13.74
CA PRO A 65 -11.13 -0.07 14.90
C PRO A 65 -9.90 0.74 15.38
N LEU A 66 -9.27 1.49 14.48
CA LEU A 66 -8.20 2.43 14.82
C LEU A 66 -8.78 3.77 15.26
N ARG A 67 -8.24 4.33 16.34
CA ARG A 67 -8.69 5.62 16.91
C ARG A 67 -8.43 6.77 15.92
N ASN A 68 -7.19 6.87 15.44
CA ASN A 68 -6.72 7.96 14.58
C ASN A 68 -6.06 7.40 13.30
N PRO A 69 -6.82 6.82 12.36
CA PRO A 69 -6.25 6.40 11.09
C PRO A 69 -5.85 7.63 10.28
N ALA A 70 -4.58 7.71 9.89
CA ALA A 70 -4.09 8.72 8.97
C ALA A 70 -4.36 8.24 7.54
N LEU A 71 -5.29 8.91 6.87
CA LEU A 71 -5.72 8.62 5.50
C LEU A 71 -5.52 9.85 4.63
N ALA A 72 -5.06 9.62 3.40
CA ALA A 72 -4.98 10.63 2.35
C ALA A 72 -5.66 10.13 1.07
N THR A 73 -6.16 11.05 0.24
CA THR A 73 -6.77 10.78 -1.06
C THR A 73 -6.61 11.97 -1.98
N ASN A 74 -6.48 11.71 -3.28
CA ASN A 74 -6.41 12.71 -4.34
C ASN A 74 -7.44 12.43 -5.45
N GLY A 75 -8.51 11.68 -5.16
CA GLY A 75 -9.55 11.35 -6.15
C GLY A 75 -9.25 10.12 -7.03
N ILE A 76 -7.98 9.73 -7.13
CA ILE A 76 -7.51 8.62 -7.97
C ILE A 76 -6.90 7.47 -7.16
N GLY A 77 -6.86 7.60 -5.84
CA GLY A 77 -6.32 6.62 -4.92
C GLY A 77 -6.49 7.01 -3.48
N TYR A 78 -6.05 6.13 -2.59
CA TYR A 78 -5.93 6.42 -1.17
C TYR A 78 -4.60 5.90 -0.63
N PHE A 79 -4.14 6.52 0.45
CA PHE A 79 -2.97 6.13 1.21
C PHE A 79 -3.36 6.06 2.68
N LEU A 80 -2.88 5.03 3.37
CA LEU A 80 -3.05 4.84 4.80
C LEU A 80 -1.69 4.75 5.46
N ASP A 81 -1.47 5.63 6.42
CA ASP A 81 -0.24 5.69 7.19
C ASP A 81 -0.38 4.89 8.48
N VAL A 82 0.60 4.04 8.71
CA VAL A 82 0.78 3.35 9.99
C VAL A 82 1.98 4.00 10.69
N LEU A 83 1.77 4.40 11.94
CA LEU A 83 2.76 5.11 12.74
C LEU A 83 3.69 4.13 13.45
N PHE A 84 4.97 4.46 13.47
CA PHE A 84 6.03 3.70 14.12
C PHE A 84 6.94 4.61 14.95
N PRO A 85 7.65 4.08 15.95
CA PRO A 85 8.74 4.79 16.59
C PRO A 85 9.85 5.18 15.58
N ALA A 86 10.72 6.10 16.01
CA ALA A 86 11.95 6.37 15.28
C ALA A 86 12.77 5.07 15.07
N PRO A 87 13.50 4.93 13.95
CA PRO A 87 13.70 5.93 12.91
C PRO A 87 12.65 5.90 11.77
N LEU A 88 11.71 4.95 11.79
CA LEU A 88 10.80 4.73 10.67
C LEU A 88 9.72 5.82 10.58
N TYR A 89 9.14 6.20 11.73
CA TYR A 89 8.04 7.17 11.91
C TYR A 89 6.72 6.80 11.23
N VAL A 90 6.75 6.52 9.92
CA VAL A 90 5.56 6.19 9.13
C VAL A 90 5.89 5.11 8.11
N TYR A 91 4.93 4.20 7.90
CA TYR A 91 4.95 3.28 6.77
C TYR A 91 3.56 3.20 6.15
N THR A 92 3.49 3.45 4.86
CA THR A 92 2.25 3.72 4.15
C THR A 92 1.84 2.52 3.33
N ASN A 93 0.54 2.25 3.33
CA ASN A 93 -0.09 1.34 2.38
C ASN A 93 -1.12 2.07 1.52
N GLY A 94 -1.05 1.89 0.20
CA GLY A 94 -1.93 2.61 -0.72
C GLY A 94 -2.56 1.73 -1.79
N THR A 95 -3.68 2.20 -2.33
CA THR A 95 -4.14 1.74 -3.64
C THR A 95 -4.51 2.93 -4.49
N SER A 96 -3.81 3.10 -5.60
CA SER A 96 -3.86 4.32 -6.40
C SER A 96 -3.76 4.04 -7.90
N LEU A 97 -4.17 5.00 -8.70
CA LEU A 97 -3.72 5.16 -10.07
C LEU A 97 -2.53 6.13 -10.07
N ARG A 98 -1.66 6.05 -11.07
CA ARG A 98 -0.65 7.11 -11.28
C ARG A 98 -1.32 8.42 -11.73
N PRO A 99 -0.83 9.59 -11.30
CA PRO A 99 -1.33 10.89 -11.78
C PRO A 99 -1.26 11.01 -13.31
N GLY A 100 -2.27 11.62 -13.92
CA GLY A 100 -2.41 11.78 -15.39
C GLY A 100 -3.72 12.46 -15.79
N THR A 101 -3.90 12.78 -17.08
CA THR A 101 -4.79 13.81 -17.67
C THR A 101 -6.32 13.75 -17.41
N THR A 102 -6.82 12.96 -16.46
CA THR A 102 -8.20 13.12 -15.94
C THR A 102 -8.28 12.68 -14.47
N GLN A 103 -8.77 13.58 -13.61
CA GLN A 103 -9.02 13.33 -12.18
C GLN A 103 -10.32 12.48 -11.98
N PHE A 104 -10.44 11.78 -10.85
CA PHE A 104 -11.66 11.12 -10.32
C PHE A 104 -12.15 9.79 -10.94
N ARG A 105 -11.28 8.78 -11.12
CA ARG A 105 -11.65 7.50 -11.78
C ARG A 105 -11.45 6.22 -10.96
N PHE A 106 -11.53 6.30 -9.63
CA PHE A 106 -11.39 5.13 -8.77
C PHE A 106 -12.55 4.11 -8.94
N SER A 107 -12.21 2.86 -9.27
CA SER A 107 -13.15 1.80 -9.64
C SER A 107 -13.32 0.79 -8.51
N ALA A 108 -14.56 0.64 -8.03
CA ALA A 108 -14.91 -0.36 -7.01
C ALA A 108 -14.60 -1.79 -7.48
N LYS A 109 -14.85 -2.10 -8.77
CA LYS A 109 -14.56 -3.42 -9.35
C LYS A 109 -13.06 -3.71 -9.34
N ALA A 110 -12.25 -2.74 -9.76
CA ALA A 110 -10.79 -2.88 -9.75
C ALA A 110 -10.27 -3.09 -8.32
N HIS A 111 -10.70 -2.23 -7.39
CA HIS A 111 -10.28 -2.30 -5.99
C HIS A 111 -10.65 -3.64 -5.34
N ARG A 112 -11.86 -4.16 -5.59
CA ARG A 112 -12.27 -5.48 -5.10
C ARG A 112 -11.40 -6.61 -5.61
N LEU A 113 -11.08 -6.62 -6.91
CA LEU A 113 -10.23 -7.64 -7.52
C LEU A 113 -8.80 -7.58 -7.00
N ILE A 114 -8.25 -6.37 -6.83
CA ILE A 114 -6.91 -6.15 -6.28
C ILE A 114 -6.86 -6.60 -4.83
N ALA A 115 -7.83 -6.17 -4.01
CA ALA A 115 -7.94 -6.56 -2.61
C ALA A 115 -7.97 -8.09 -2.44
N ALA A 116 -8.73 -8.79 -3.30
CA ALA A 116 -8.76 -10.25 -3.28
C ALA A 116 -7.41 -10.87 -3.65
N ALA A 117 -6.72 -10.31 -4.64
CA ALA A 117 -5.43 -10.80 -5.11
C ALA A 117 -4.30 -10.64 -4.08
N ILE A 118 -4.30 -9.54 -3.32
CA ILE A 118 -3.21 -9.23 -2.37
C ILE A 118 -3.42 -9.83 -0.98
N LEU A 119 -4.65 -10.20 -0.60
CA LEU A 119 -4.94 -10.75 0.73
C LEU A 119 -4.04 -11.95 1.13
N PRO A 120 -3.74 -12.92 0.24
CA PRO A 120 -2.83 -14.02 0.59
C PRO A 120 -1.41 -13.55 0.89
N LEU A 121 -0.91 -12.53 0.18
CA LEU A 121 0.39 -11.91 0.48
C LEU A 121 0.38 -11.28 1.87
N TYR A 122 -0.64 -10.48 2.20
CA TYR A 122 -0.72 -9.79 3.48
C TYR A 122 -0.81 -10.79 4.64
N ARG A 123 -1.59 -11.86 4.45
CA ARG A 123 -1.65 -12.97 5.41
C ARG A 123 -0.31 -13.69 5.56
N ALA A 124 0.45 -13.87 4.48
CA ALA A 124 1.78 -14.47 4.56
C ALA A 124 2.79 -13.58 5.31
N ILE A 125 2.73 -12.26 5.08
CA ILE A 125 3.55 -11.29 5.83
C ILE A 125 3.24 -11.38 7.33
N VAL A 126 1.97 -11.40 7.72
CA VAL A 126 1.57 -11.45 9.15
C VAL A 126 1.82 -12.83 9.76
N GLY A 127 1.49 -13.90 9.04
CA GLY A 127 1.49 -15.26 9.56
C GLY A 127 2.83 -16.00 9.46
N SER A 128 3.84 -15.44 8.79
CA SER A 128 5.14 -16.10 8.60
C SER A 128 6.29 -15.13 8.82
N LYS A 129 6.91 -15.20 10.00
CA LYS A 129 8.12 -14.42 10.34
C LYS A 129 9.24 -14.60 9.31
N PRO A 130 9.59 -15.83 8.85
CA PRO A 130 10.59 -16.01 7.81
C PRO A 130 10.25 -15.28 6.50
N PHE A 131 8.98 -15.32 6.07
CA PHE A 131 8.53 -14.62 4.87
C PHE A 131 8.69 -13.10 5.02
N ALA A 132 8.21 -12.53 6.13
CA ALA A 132 8.34 -11.10 6.40
C ALA A 132 9.79 -10.65 6.51
N SER A 133 10.66 -11.43 7.16
CA SER A 133 12.10 -11.17 7.23
C SER A 133 12.77 -11.21 5.86
N ALA A 134 12.46 -12.22 5.03
CA ALA A 134 13.00 -12.30 3.68
C ALA A 134 12.55 -11.12 2.81
N LEU A 135 11.29 -10.69 2.94
CA LEU A 135 10.76 -9.55 2.21
C LEU A 135 11.42 -8.24 2.65
N ALA A 136 11.51 -7.97 3.96
CA ALA A 136 12.16 -6.78 4.50
C ALA A 136 13.63 -6.71 4.10
N GLU A 137 14.33 -7.84 4.14
CA GLU A 137 15.73 -7.92 3.74
C GLU A 137 15.92 -7.66 2.25
N ALA A 138 15.06 -8.21 1.40
CA ALA A 138 15.09 -7.96 -0.04
C ALA A 138 14.85 -6.48 -0.37
N ILE A 139 13.88 -5.84 0.31
CA ILE A 139 13.64 -4.39 0.19
C ILE A 139 14.88 -3.60 0.60
N ARG A 140 15.47 -3.92 1.77
CA ARG A 140 16.66 -3.25 2.29
C ARG A 140 17.87 -3.37 1.37
N ARG A 141 18.04 -4.51 0.70
CA ARG A 141 19.10 -4.77 -0.28
C ARG A 141 18.80 -4.24 -1.68
N SER A 142 17.60 -3.68 -1.91
CA SER A 142 17.10 -3.36 -3.25
C SER A 142 17.14 -4.56 -4.23
N ASP A 143 16.88 -5.77 -3.72
CA ASP A 143 16.86 -7.00 -4.51
C ASP A 143 15.49 -7.21 -5.17
N GLN A 144 15.35 -6.62 -6.36
CA GLN A 144 14.13 -6.68 -7.16
C GLN A 144 13.70 -8.13 -7.44
N SER A 145 14.65 -9.02 -7.77
CA SER A 145 14.35 -10.41 -8.13
C SER A 145 13.74 -11.19 -6.97
N ILE A 146 14.30 -11.04 -5.76
CA ILE A 146 13.76 -11.69 -4.57
C ILE A 146 12.38 -11.13 -4.20
N VAL A 147 12.19 -9.80 -4.25
CA VAL A 147 10.88 -9.19 -4.01
C VAL A 147 9.83 -9.72 -4.98
N GLU A 148 10.15 -9.76 -6.27
CA GLU A 148 9.26 -10.31 -7.30
C GLU A 148 8.86 -11.76 -7.00
N ARG A 149 9.84 -12.61 -6.70
CA ARG A 149 9.60 -14.02 -6.40
C ARG A 149 8.72 -14.20 -5.17
N LEU A 150 9.02 -13.49 -4.08
CA LEU A 150 8.23 -13.57 -2.85
C LEU A 150 6.79 -13.09 -3.08
N VAL A 151 6.59 -11.96 -3.74
CA VAL A 151 5.26 -11.44 -4.04
C VAL A 151 4.48 -12.38 -4.97
N ARG A 152 5.08 -12.84 -6.08
CA ARG A 152 4.42 -13.77 -7.01
C ARG A 152 4.08 -15.12 -6.39
N SER A 153 4.85 -15.58 -5.41
CA SER A 153 4.52 -16.80 -4.67
C SER A 153 3.21 -16.72 -3.88
N ARG A 154 2.71 -15.49 -3.61
CA ARG A 154 1.48 -15.25 -2.84
C ARG A 154 0.39 -14.51 -3.62
N VAL A 155 0.72 -13.79 -4.69
CA VAL A 155 -0.24 -13.08 -5.54
C VAL A 155 -0.36 -13.80 -6.88
N SER A 156 -1.30 -14.74 -6.98
CA SER A 156 -1.53 -15.58 -8.17
C SER A 156 -2.46 -14.95 -9.23
N SER A 157 -2.82 -13.67 -9.06
CA SER A 157 -3.74 -13.00 -9.98
C SER A 157 -3.11 -12.81 -11.36
N ARG A 158 -3.80 -13.26 -12.41
CA ARG A 158 -3.45 -12.98 -13.82
C ARG A 158 -3.43 -11.48 -14.17
N TYR A 159 -4.03 -10.65 -13.32
CA TYR A 159 -4.04 -9.20 -13.50
C TYR A 159 -2.81 -8.51 -12.93
N LEU A 160 -2.00 -9.21 -12.12
CA LEU A 160 -0.72 -8.70 -11.64
C LEU A 160 0.26 -8.59 -12.81
N TYR A 161 0.50 -7.36 -13.24
CA TYR A 161 1.32 -7.04 -14.41
C TYR A 161 2.77 -6.77 -14.03
N SER A 162 3.02 -6.02 -12.96
CA SER A 162 4.37 -5.61 -12.56
C SER A 162 4.52 -5.63 -11.05
N ILE A 163 5.74 -5.83 -10.58
CA ILE A 163 6.15 -5.59 -9.21
C ILE A 163 7.41 -4.73 -9.31
N THR A 164 7.50 -3.64 -8.55
CA THR A 164 8.65 -2.73 -8.61
C THR A 164 9.01 -2.29 -7.20
N LEU A 165 10.30 -2.28 -6.87
CA LEU A 165 10.77 -1.61 -5.66
C LEU A 165 10.42 -0.12 -5.69
N THR A 166 10.09 0.40 -4.51
CA THR A 166 9.84 1.82 -4.25
C THR A 166 10.75 2.28 -3.11
N GLU A 167 10.61 3.53 -2.69
CA GLU A 167 11.33 4.03 -1.52
C GLU A 167 10.99 3.20 -0.27
N ALA A 168 11.97 2.41 0.18
CA ALA A 168 11.87 1.50 1.32
C ALA A 168 10.66 0.53 1.25
N GLY A 169 10.24 0.12 0.05
CA GLY A 169 9.08 -0.74 -0.12
C GLY A 169 8.94 -1.32 -1.52
N PHE A 170 7.71 -1.59 -1.93
CA PHE A 170 7.38 -2.15 -3.23
C PHE A 170 5.96 -1.79 -3.67
N ALA A 171 5.76 -1.79 -4.99
CA ALA A 171 4.49 -1.55 -5.65
C ALA A 171 4.12 -2.74 -6.53
N MET A 172 2.84 -3.11 -6.53
CA MET A 172 2.25 -4.14 -7.36
C MET A 172 1.28 -3.50 -8.35
N GLY A 173 1.62 -3.53 -9.64
CA GLY A 173 0.81 -2.98 -10.72
C GLY A 173 -0.21 -4.00 -11.24
N PHE A 174 -1.47 -3.61 -11.32
CA PHE A 174 -2.58 -4.43 -11.77
C PHE A 174 -3.27 -3.84 -13.00
N ARG A 175 -3.41 -4.64 -14.06
CA ARG A 175 -4.18 -4.31 -15.27
C ARG A 175 -5.52 -5.04 -15.25
N ILE A 176 -6.60 -4.31 -14.99
CA ILE A 176 -7.93 -4.87 -14.81
C ILE A 176 -8.75 -4.73 -16.10
N PRO A 177 -9.41 -5.79 -16.60
CA PRO A 177 -10.23 -5.70 -17.80
C PRO A 177 -11.34 -4.65 -17.69
N GLY A 178 -11.48 -3.83 -18.73
CA GLY A 178 -12.45 -2.73 -18.77
C GLY A 178 -12.04 -1.50 -17.94
N VAL A 179 -10.81 -1.45 -17.44
CA VAL A 179 -10.27 -0.32 -16.69
C VAL A 179 -9.05 0.21 -17.44
N ARG A 180 -9.12 1.46 -17.89
CA ARG A 180 -8.11 2.06 -18.78
C ARG A 180 -6.72 2.16 -18.18
N PHE A 181 -6.62 2.31 -16.86
CA PHE A 181 -5.38 2.63 -16.17
C PHE A 181 -4.92 1.49 -15.27
N THR A 182 -3.59 1.35 -15.12
CA THR A 182 -2.97 0.43 -14.16
C THR A 182 -3.19 0.95 -12.75
N TYR A 183 -3.68 0.08 -11.87
CA TYR A 183 -3.74 0.34 -10.43
C TYR A 183 -2.47 -0.15 -9.77
N TYR A 184 -2.01 0.54 -8.74
CA TYR A 184 -0.89 0.13 -7.92
C TYR A 184 -1.37 -0.10 -6.50
N ASN A 185 -1.03 -1.25 -5.92
CA ASN A 185 -1.06 -1.44 -4.47
C ASN A 185 0.36 -1.40 -3.95
N GLU A 186 0.61 -0.59 -2.93
CA GLU A 186 1.97 -0.15 -2.61
C GLU A 186 2.21 -0.19 -1.10
N PHE A 187 3.41 -0.62 -0.72
CA PHE A 187 4.02 -0.34 0.56
C PHE A 187 5.19 0.60 0.32
N PHE A 188 5.29 1.68 1.08
CA PHE A 188 6.41 2.60 0.95
C PHE A 188 6.55 3.46 2.21
N ARG A 189 7.71 4.08 2.36
CA ARG A 189 7.93 5.16 3.31
C ARG A 189 7.99 6.46 2.52
N GLU A 190 7.06 7.38 2.78
CA GLU A 190 7.13 8.71 2.15
C GLU A 190 8.36 9.48 2.68
N TYR A 191 9.07 10.18 1.80
CA TYR A 191 10.24 10.96 2.17
C TYR A 191 9.83 12.10 3.11
N THR A 192 10.05 11.94 4.41
CA THR A 192 10.05 13.07 5.34
C THR A 192 11.37 13.83 5.17
N GLY A 193 11.29 15.07 4.68
CA GLY A 193 12.41 16.00 4.47
C GLY A 193 13.50 16.01 5.55
#